data_AF-A0A8T5UR59-F1
#
_entry.id   AF-A0A8T5UR59-F1
#
_cell.length_a   1.000
_cell.length_b   1.000
_cell.length_c   1.000
_cell.angle_alpha   90.00
_cell.angle_beta   90.00
_cell.angle_gamma   90.00
#
_symmetry.space_group_name_H-M   'P 1'
#
loop_
_entity.id
_entity.type
_entity.pdbx_description
1 polymer ?
#
loop_
_entity_poly.entity_id
_entity_poly.type
_entity_poly.pdbx_seq_one_letter_code
_entity_poly.pdbx_strand_id
1 'polypeptide(L)'
;MKIVDIEGVGEKYAKTLGKATIANVEDLIPLKWSEIKELANTTSISVKLLEKWQDQAELMVIKGVGPEYSEVLNKIGIDSSRELAYRNPKNTLDSIIKFDKEQPDVIRKIPKVEEIEDWINKAKELNNVKKTKTTPKETPIIEIEGIGKKYGKTMESAGFLDVESLIGLDRDGIKKLAEKTKISEKLLDKWAEHADLMRVDGVGPEYAEVLNEIGIDSVKELAQRNPSNTLDRIVKLDKEKPDVFRKPPTLQMIEDWIEEAKKIK
;
A
#
# COMPACT_ATOMS: atom_id res chain seq x y z
N MET A 1 19.53 -10.66 4.73
CA MET A 1 19.49 -11.86 3.85
C MET A 1 20.41 -11.60 2.66
N LYS A 2 20.89 -12.62 1.94
CA LYS A 2 21.73 -12.35 0.76
C LYS A 2 20.85 -11.90 -0.40
N ILE A 3 21.38 -11.04 -1.28
CA ILE A 3 20.61 -10.56 -2.44
C ILE A 3 20.19 -11.69 -3.38
N VAL A 4 20.97 -12.78 -3.44
CA VAL A 4 20.66 -13.99 -4.22
C VAL A 4 19.40 -14.71 -3.72
N ASP A 5 18.99 -14.47 -2.48
CA ASP A 5 17.80 -15.09 -1.89
C ASP A 5 16.50 -14.50 -2.46
N ILE A 6 16.54 -13.33 -3.12
CA ILE A 6 15.35 -12.74 -3.76
C ILE A 6 15.02 -13.50 -5.04
N GLU A 7 13.75 -13.84 -5.22
CA GLU A 7 13.27 -14.61 -6.36
C GLU A 7 13.59 -13.92 -7.70
N GLY A 8 14.22 -14.67 -8.61
CA GLY A 8 14.64 -14.17 -9.91
C GLY A 8 15.96 -13.38 -9.96
N VAL A 9 16.63 -13.10 -8.84
CA VAL A 9 18.00 -12.53 -8.86
C VAL A 9 19.00 -13.57 -9.38
N GLY A 10 19.12 -14.71 -8.69
CA GLY A 10 20.09 -15.75 -9.04
C GLY A 10 21.56 -15.29 -9.03
N GLU A 11 22.48 -16.23 -9.25
CA GLU A 11 23.93 -16.01 -9.07
C GLU A 11 24.50 -14.91 -9.98
N LYS A 12 24.00 -14.84 -11.23
CA LYS A 12 24.50 -13.87 -12.22
C LYS A 12 24.22 -12.44 -11.79
N TYR A 13 22.98 -12.12 -11.44
CA TYR A 13 22.63 -10.76 -11.03
C TYR A 13 23.16 -10.45 -9.64
N ALA A 14 23.17 -11.41 -8.71
CA ALA A 14 23.80 -11.24 -7.40
C ALA A 14 25.27 -10.83 -7.51
N LYS A 15 26.04 -11.46 -8.41
CA LYS A 15 27.45 -11.08 -8.66
C LYS A 15 27.58 -9.68 -9.26
N THR A 16 26.69 -9.27 -10.16
CA THR A 16 26.69 -7.93 -10.76
C THR A 16 26.35 -6.87 -9.71
N LEU A 17 25.29 -7.09 -8.93
CA LEU A 17 24.86 -6.21 -7.84
C LEU A 17 25.92 -6.09 -6.74
N GLY A 18 26.59 -7.19 -6.39
CA GLY A 18 27.68 -7.18 -5.41
C GLY A 18 28.86 -6.30 -5.82
N LYS A 19 29.15 -6.17 -7.12
CA LYS A 19 30.17 -5.22 -7.62
C LYS A 19 29.74 -3.76 -7.45
N ALA A 20 28.44 -3.51 -7.44
CA ALA A 20 27.84 -2.21 -7.16
C ALA A 20 27.52 -2.04 -5.66
N THR A 21 28.17 -2.82 -4.78
CA THR A 21 28.00 -2.78 -3.32
C THR A 21 26.60 -3.16 -2.80
N ILE A 22 25.77 -3.80 -3.62
CA ILE A 22 24.48 -4.37 -3.24
C ILE A 22 24.65 -5.87 -3.04
N ALA A 23 24.92 -6.30 -1.81
CA ALA A 23 25.21 -7.71 -1.48
C ALA A 23 24.08 -8.39 -0.71
N ASN A 24 23.28 -7.61 0.01
CA ASN A 24 22.20 -8.04 0.87
C ASN A 24 20.87 -7.47 0.42
N VAL A 25 19.79 -8.12 0.85
CA VAL A 25 18.41 -7.67 0.60
C VAL A 25 18.19 -6.24 1.12
N GLU A 26 18.74 -5.96 2.29
CA GLU A 26 18.63 -4.68 3.00
C GLU A 26 19.32 -3.53 2.26
N ASP A 27 20.27 -3.81 1.36
CA ASP A 27 21.01 -2.80 0.61
C ASP A 27 20.15 -2.15 -0.49
N LEU A 28 19.12 -2.84 -1.00
CA LEU A 28 18.20 -2.29 -2.01
C LEU A 28 17.16 -1.35 -1.42
N ILE A 29 16.67 -1.63 -0.22
CA ILE A 29 15.52 -0.94 0.40
C ILE A 29 15.69 0.59 0.46
N PRO A 30 16.83 1.16 0.88
CA PRO A 30 16.95 2.61 1.03
C PRO A 30 17.14 3.38 -0.28
N LEU A 31 17.37 2.69 -1.41
CA LEU A 31 17.67 3.35 -2.68
C LEU A 31 16.48 4.17 -3.18
N LYS A 32 16.72 5.43 -3.47
CA LYS A 32 15.75 6.29 -4.15
C LYS A 32 15.68 5.91 -5.63
N TRP A 33 14.59 6.30 -6.28
CA TRP A 33 14.40 6.07 -7.71
C TRP A 33 15.56 6.58 -8.59
N SER A 34 16.16 7.72 -8.26
CA SER A 34 17.36 8.23 -8.96
C SER A 34 18.55 7.29 -8.83
N GLU A 35 18.73 6.69 -7.65
CA GLU A 35 19.82 5.74 -7.36
C GLU A 35 19.53 4.38 -8.02
N ILE A 36 18.27 3.94 -8.07
CA ILE A 36 17.85 2.76 -8.83
C ILE A 36 18.14 2.94 -10.33
N LYS A 37 17.90 4.14 -10.88
CA LYS A 37 18.26 4.46 -12.28
C LYS A 37 19.74 4.45 -12.53
N GLU A 38 20.53 5.00 -11.62
CA GLU A 38 21.99 4.96 -11.71
C GLU A 38 22.49 3.51 -11.62
N LEU A 39 21.95 2.72 -10.70
CA LEU A 39 22.25 1.31 -10.56
C LEU A 39 21.88 0.54 -11.83
N ALA A 40 20.72 0.81 -12.44
CA ALA A 40 20.31 0.22 -13.71
C ALA A 40 21.33 0.49 -14.83
N ASN A 41 21.77 1.76 -14.95
CA ASN A 41 22.74 2.16 -15.96
C ASN A 41 24.11 1.49 -15.76
N THR A 42 24.60 1.44 -14.52
CA THR A 42 25.92 0.87 -14.20
C THR A 42 25.96 -0.65 -14.30
N THR A 43 24.87 -1.32 -13.94
CA THR A 43 24.77 -2.79 -13.95
C THR A 43 24.23 -3.36 -15.26
N SER A 44 23.68 -2.50 -16.13
CA SER A 44 22.89 -2.90 -17.31
C SER A 44 21.68 -3.79 -16.97
N ILE A 45 21.19 -3.72 -15.73
CA ILE A 45 19.95 -4.36 -15.30
C ILE A 45 18.80 -3.37 -15.54
N SER A 46 17.64 -3.84 -15.97
CA SER A 46 16.52 -2.94 -16.21
C SER A 46 16.00 -2.34 -14.90
N VAL A 47 15.59 -1.07 -14.94
CA VAL A 47 14.97 -0.36 -13.81
C VAL A 47 13.81 -1.17 -13.23
N LYS A 48 12.93 -1.69 -14.11
CA LYS A 48 11.76 -2.49 -13.71
C LYS A 48 12.14 -3.74 -12.90
N LEU A 49 13.27 -4.38 -13.21
CA LEU A 49 13.70 -5.57 -12.49
C LEU A 49 14.31 -5.21 -11.12
N LEU A 50 15.04 -4.10 -11.05
CA LEU A 50 15.57 -3.58 -9.78
C LEU A 50 14.45 -3.10 -8.84
N GLU A 51 13.44 -2.40 -9.37
CA GLU A 51 12.24 -2.00 -8.61
C GLU A 51 11.52 -3.25 -8.07
N LYS A 52 11.30 -4.27 -8.91
CA LYS A 52 10.71 -5.53 -8.45
C LYS A 52 11.50 -6.16 -7.30
N TRP A 53 12.83 -6.24 -7.40
CA TRP A 53 13.64 -6.80 -6.33
C TRP A 53 13.69 -5.92 -5.08
N GLN A 54 13.60 -4.60 -5.23
CA GLN A 54 13.48 -3.67 -4.11
C GLN A 54 12.15 -3.87 -3.36
N ASP A 55 11.04 -4.03 -4.10
CA ASP A 55 9.72 -4.33 -3.53
C ASP A 55 9.75 -5.67 -2.75
N GLN A 56 10.29 -6.73 -3.36
CA GLN A 56 10.46 -8.03 -2.69
C GLN A 56 11.35 -7.93 -1.47
N ALA A 57 12.44 -7.15 -1.56
CA ALA A 57 13.35 -6.92 -0.44
C ALA A 57 12.63 -6.29 0.75
N GLU A 58 11.76 -5.32 0.51
CA GLU A 58 10.96 -4.67 1.56
C GLU A 58 9.99 -5.65 2.24
N LEU A 59 9.32 -6.50 1.45
CA LEU A 59 8.41 -7.51 1.97
C LEU A 59 9.15 -8.58 2.80
N MET A 60 10.35 -8.98 2.37
CA MET A 60 11.17 -9.99 3.06
C MET A 60 11.64 -9.54 4.46
N VAL A 61 11.62 -8.25 4.77
CA VAL A 61 11.87 -7.75 6.14
C VAL A 61 10.80 -8.25 7.13
N ILE A 62 9.60 -8.54 6.64
CA ILE A 62 8.47 -9.01 7.45
C ILE A 62 8.73 -10.46 7.87
N LYS A 63 8.96 -10.69 9.17
CA LYS A 63 9.24 -12.02 9.70
C LYS A 63 8.15 -13.03 9.31
N GLY A 64 8.52 -14.00 8.50
CA GLY A 64 7.63 -15.05 7.98
C GLY A 64 7.35 -14.93 6.48
N VAL A 65 7.62 -13.78 5.88
CA VAL A 65 7.57 -13.57 4.43
C VAL A 65 8.94 -13.94 3.84
N GLY A 66 9.05 -15.15 3.32
CA GLY A 66 10.24 -15.62 2.61
C GLY A 66 10.24 -15.20 1.13
N PRO A 67 11.25 -15.62 0.35
CA PRO A 67 11.38 -15.30 -1.08
C PRO A 67 10.13 -15.61 -1.90
N GLU A 68 9.59 -16.83 -1.79
CA GLU A 68 8.41 -17.27 -2.54
C GLU A 68 7.18 -16.41 -2.20
N TYR A 69 6.95 -16.13 -0.92
CA TYR A 69 5.84 -15.28 -0.50
C TYR A 69 6.05 -13.83 -0.91
N SER A 70 7.27 -13.31 -0.89
CA SER A 70 7.56 -11.96 -1.38
C SER A 70 7.29 -11.82 -2.88
N GLU A 71 7.60 -12.86 -3.68
CA GLU A 71 7.25 -12.92 -5.11
C GLU A 71 5.75 -12.91 -5.30
N VAL A 72 5.02 -13.80 -4.61
CA VAL A 72 3.56 -13.89 -4.77
C VAL A 72 2.87 -12.61 -4.33
N LEU A 73 3.24 -12.06 -3.17
CA LEU A 73 2.71 -10.78 -2.68
C LEU A 73 2.95 -9.67 -3.72
N ASN A 74 4.17 -9.52 -4.23
CA ASN A 74 4.48 -8.54 -5.28
C ASN A 74 3.62 -8.77 -6.55
N LYS A 75 3.43 -10.03 -6.95
CA LYS A 75 2.63 -10.40 -8.14
C LYS A 75 1.15 -10.12 -8.00
N ILE A 76 0.59 -10.24 -6.80
CA ILE A 76 -0.80 -9.85 -6.50
C ILE A 76 -0.92 -8.37 -6.14
N GLY A 77 0.12 -7.59 -6.45
CA GLY A 77 0.13 -6.14 -6.30
C GLY A 77 0.25 -5.68 -4.85
N ILE A 78 0.87 -6.47 -3.97
CA ILE A 78 1.30 -6.06 -2.63
C ILE A 78 2.81 -5.90 -2.68
N ASP A 79 3.29 -4.67 -2.88
CA ASP A 79 4.71 -4.45 -3.20
C ASP A 79 5.54 -3.84 -2.06
N SER A 80 4.91 -3.56 -0.92
CA SER A 80 5.58 -2.96 0.22
C SER A 80 5.01 -3.44 1.54
N SER A 81 5.80 -3.25 2.61
CA SER A 81 5.32 -3.51 3.97
C SER A 81 4.17 -2.58 4.34
N ARG A 82 4.21 -1.34 3.85
CA ARG A 82 3.15 -0.36 4.05
C ARG A 82 1.85 -0.83 3.42
N GLU A 83 1.89 -1.29 2.18
CA GLU A 83 0.68 -1.76 1.51
C GLU A 83 0.09 -3.00 2.19
N LEU A 84 0.94 -3.99 2.54
CA LEU A 84 0.47 -5.18 3.24
C LEU A 84 -0.23 -4.82 4.57
N ALA A 85 0.18 -3.76 5.25
CA ALA A 85 -0.42 -3.33 6.52
C ALA A 85 -1.92 -3.01 6.41
N TYR A 86 -2.42 -2.68 5.22
CA TYR A 86 -3.82 -2.32 4.96
C TYR A 86 -4.65 -3.44 4.34
N ARG A 87 -4.05 -4.60 4.12
CA ARG A 87 -4.75 -5.72 3.47
C ARG A 87 -5.63 -6.49 4.45
N ASN A 88 -6.72 -7.06 3.94
CA ASN A 88 -7.54 -8.02 4.67
C ASN A 88 -6.90 -9.42 4.58
N PRO A 89 -6.70 -10.15 5.70
CA PRO A 89 -6.06 -11.46 5.67
C PRO A 89 -6.78 -12.49 4.78
N LYS A 90 -8.12 -12.50 4.81
CA LYS A 90 -8.93 -13.46 4.06
C LYS A 90 -8.91 -13.13 2.57
N ASN A 91 -9.11 -11.87 2.20
CA ASN A 91 -9.04 -11.46 0.80
C ASN A 91 -7.64 -11.69 0.21
N THR A 92 -6.59 -11.41 0.99
CA THR A 92 -5.21 -11.69 0.60
C THR A 92 -5.00 -13.17 0.34
N LEU A 93 -5.52 -14.05 1.23
CA LEU A 93 -5.47 -15.49 1.02
C LEU A 93 -6.21 -15.90 -0.27
N ASP A 94 -7.40 -15.35 -0.50
CA ASP A 94 -8.18 -15.64 -1.70
C ASP A 94 -7.43 -15.23 -2.98
N SER A 95 -6.74 -14.08 -2.97
CA SER A 95 -5.86 -13.62 -4.06
C SER A 95 -4.64 -14.51 -4.25
N ILE A 96 -4.00 -14.98 -3.18
CA ILE A 96 -2.89 -15.96 -3.25
C ILE A 96 -3.38 -17.28 -3.84
N ILE A 97 -4.54 -17.78 -3.43
CA ILE A 97 -5.13 -19.02 -3.98
C ILE A 97 -5.47 -18.85 -5.46
N LYS A 98 -5.99 -17.69 -5.86
CA LYS A 98 -6.27 -17.39 -7.27
C LYS A 98 -4.96 -17.40 -8.07
N PHE A 99 -3.93 -16.72 -7.58
CA PHE A 99 -2.61 -16.69 -8.22
C PHE A 99 -2.00 -18.09 -8.34
N ASP A 100 -2.03 -18.90 -7.28
CA ASP A 100 -1.49 -20.26 -7.26
C ASP A 100 -2.17 -21.18 -8.29
N LYS A 101 -3.48 -21.02 -8.51
CA LYS A 101 -4.19 -21.73 -9.59
C LYS A 101 -3.69 -21.37 -10.99
N GLU A 102 -3.28 -20.13 -11.18
CA GLU A 102 -2.75 -19.63 -12.47
C GLU A 102 -1.25 -19.95 -12.63
N GLN A 103 -0.50 -19.96 -11.53
CA GLN A 103 0.96 -20.16 -11.47
C GLN A 103 1.36 -21.05 -10.28
N PRO A 104 1.12 -22.37 -10.35
CA PRO A 104 1.23 -23.29 -9.21
C PRO A 104 2.66 -23.59 -8.74
N ASP A 105 3.67 -23.22 -9.53
CA ASP A 105 5.07 -23.56 -9.26
C ASP A 105 5.80 -22.48 -8.43
N VAL A 106 5.13 -21.37 -8.08
CA VAL A 106 5.79 -20.21 -7.42
C VAL A 106 5.92 -20.40 -5.91
N ILE A 107 4.93 -20.99 -5.24
CA ILE A 107 4.97 -21.27 -3.80
C ILE A 107 4.88 -22.77 -3.55
N ARG A 108 5.69 -23.28 -2.61
CA ARG A 108 5.59 -24.70 -2.22
C ARG A 108 4.36 -25.02 -1.38
N LYS A 109 3.80 -24.02 -0.71
CA LYS A 109 2.70 -24.18 0.25
C LYS A 109 1.88 -22.90 0.35
N ILE A 110 0.58 -23.03 0.14
CA ILE A 110 -0.39 -21.97 0.42
C ILE A 110 -0.33 -21.62 1.93
N PRO A 111 -0.11 -20.35 2.29
CA PRO A 111 -0.07 -19.92 3.68
C PRO A 111 -1.45 -20.04 4.32
N LYS A 112 -1.50 -20.21 5.63
CA LYS A 112 -2.77 -20.13 6.36
C LYS A 112 -3.18 -18.66 6.57
N VAL A 113 -4.47 -18.43 6.80
CA VAL A 113 -4.98 -17.08 7.06
C VAL A 113 -4.33 -16.45 8.29
N GLU A 114 -4.01 -17.25 9.32
CA GLU A 114 -3.32 -16.77 10.53
C GLU A 114 -1.87 -16.35 10.23
N GLU A 115 -1.20 -17.00 9.28
CA GLU A 115 0.16 -16.61 8.86
C GLU A 115 0.13 -15.25 8.14
N ILE A 116 -0.89 -15.02 7.32
CA ILE A 116 -1.09 -13.73 6.63
C ILE A 116 -1.47 -12.64 7.63
N GLU A 117 -2.34 -12.93 8.60
CA GLU A 117 -2.68 -12.01 9.68
C GLU A 117 -1.43 -11.59 10.48
N ASP A 118 -0.55 -12.55 10.79
CA ASP A 118 0.75 -12.28 11.42
C ASP A 118 1.64 -11.38 10.55
N TRP A 119 1.66 -11.57 9.23
CA TRP A 119 2.43 -10.71 8.32
C TRP A 119 1.89 -9.28 8.29
N ILE A 120 0.56 -9.11 8.20
CA ILE A 120 -0.13 -7.81 8.22
C ILE A 120 0.15 -7.09 9.54
N ASN A 121 0.07 -7.79 10.67
CA ASN A 121 0.35 -7.21 11.99
C ASN A 121 1.80 -6.73 12.12
N LYS A 122 2.77 -7.51 11.62
CA LYS A 122 4.19 -7.09 11.60
C LYS A 122 4.44 -5.92 10.65
N ALA A 123 3.77 -5.91 9.49
CA ALA A 123 3.78 -4.79 8.55
C ALA A 123 3.29 -3.49 9.22
N LYS A 124 2.19 -3.55 9.97
CA LYS A 124 1.69 -2.42 10.78
C LYS A 124 2.73 -1.94 11.79
N GLU A 125 3.37 -2.86 12.52
CA GLU A 125 4.42 -2.53 13.50
C GLU A 125 5.63 -1.83 12.86
N LEU A 126 6.11 -2.31 11.72
CA LEU A 126 7.24 -1.72 10.98
C LEU A 126 6.94 -0.30 10.50
N ASN A 127 5.69 -0.02 10.16
CA ASN A 127 5.25 1.28 9.64
C ASN A 127 4.90 2.31 10.74
N ASN A 128 5.20 2.01 12.02
CA ASN A 128 4.81 2.84 13.17
C ASN A 128 3.30 3.09 13.27
N VAL A 129 2.48 2.20 12.69
CA VAL A 129 1.04 2.18 12.96
C VAL A 129 0.91 1.84 14.45
N LYS A 130 0.63 2.85 15.27
CA LYS A 130 0.66 2.68 16.73
C LYS A 130 -0.33 1.58 17.12
N LYS A 131 0.12 0.66 18.00
CA LYS A 131 -0.77 -0.22 18.78
C LYS A 131 -1.65 0.64 19.69
N THR A 132 -2.75 1.18 19.17
CA THR A 132 -3.86 1.64 19.99
C THR A 132 -4.54 0.41 20.57
N LYS A 133 -4.83 0.43 21.87
CA LYS A 133 -5.56 -0.65 22.57
C LYS A 133 -7.05 -0.62 22.20
N THR A 134 -7.37 -0.72 20.92
CA THR A 134 -8.76 -0.83 20.48
C THR A 134 -8.96 -2.15 19.74
N THR A 135 -10.19 -2.63 19.85
CA THR A 135 -10.71 -3.89 19.29
C THR A 135 -10.40 -4.04 17.79
N PRO A 136 -10.54 -5.25 17.20
CA PRO A 136 -9.86 -5.69 15.96
C PRO A 136 -10.17 -4.96 14.63
N LYS A 137 -10.52 -3.67 14.61
CA LYS A 137 -11.03 -3.03 13.40
C LYS A 137 -10.85 -1.52 13.30
N GLU A 138 -9.78 -0.94 13.85
CA GLU A 138 -9.62 0.52 13.83
C GLU A 138 -8.23 0.93 13.35
N THR A 139 -8.18 1.48 12.14
CA THR A 139 -6.96 2.07 11.58
C THR A 139 -6.75 3.42 12.26
N PRO A 140 -5.61 3.71 12.91
CA PRO A 140 -5.43 4.98 13.61
C PRO A 140 -5.65 6.19 12.69
N ILE A 141 -6.32 7.23 13.20
CA ILE A 141 -6.67 8.42 12.39
C ILE A 141 -5.44 9.09 11.76
N ILE A 142 -4.28 8.96 12.40
CA ILE A 142 -3.00 9.52 11.93
C ILE A 142 -2.49 8.85 10.64
N GLU A 143 -3.04 7.70 10.26
CA GLU A 143 -2.65 7.01 9.03
C GLU A 143 -3.22 7.70 7.78
N ILE A 144 -4.30 8.48 7.88
CA ILE A 144 -4.84 9.21 6.73
C ILE A 144 -3.80 10.21 6.22
N GLU A 145 -3.57 10.20 4.90
CA GLU A 145 -2.64 11.11 4.25
C GLU A 145 -2.99 12.57 4.57
N GLY A 146 -1.98 13.34 5.00
CA GLY A 146 -2.15 14.71 5.50
C GLY A 146 -2.51 14.85 7.00
N ILE A 147 -2.87 13.78 7.72
CA ILE A 147 -3.07 13.83 9.20
C ILE A 147 -1.75 13.59 9.92
N GLY A 148 -0.94 14.65 10.04
CA GLY A 148 0.27 14.61 10.87
C GLY A 148 -0.03 14.59 12.38
N LYS A 149 1.01 14.39 13.22
CA LYS A 149 0.93 14.33 14.69
C LYS A 149 0.09 15.44 15.35
N LYS A 150 0.11 16.65 14.78
CA LYS A 150 -0.68 17.79 15.29
C LYS A 150 -2.17 17.55 15.07
N TYR A 151 -2.59 17.26 13.84
CA TYR A 151 -3.99 17.01 13.53
C TYR A 151 -4.49 15.73 14.17
N GLY A 152 -3.69 14.66 14.19
CA GLY A 152 -4.04 13.41 14.88
C GLY A 152 -4.43 13.65 16.34
N LYS A 153 -3.61 14.38 17.12
CA LYS A 153 -3.96 14.73 18.51
C LYS A 153 -5.23 15.57 18.63
N THR A 154 -5.45 16.50 17.71
CA THR A 154 -6.67 17.33 17.69
C THR A 154 -7.91 16.48 17.42
N MET A 155 -7.84 15.56 16.45
CA MET A 155 -8.91 14.64 16.10
C MET A 155 -9.21 13.66 17.24
N GLU A 156 -8.16 13.09 17.84
CA GLU A 156 -8.28 12.21 19.01
C GLU A 156 -8.98 12.92 20.18
N SER A 157 -8.59 14.18 20.47
CA SER A 157 -9.23 15.02 21.49
C SER A 157 -10.69 15.35 21.15
N ALA A 158 -11.04 15.34 19.86
CA ALA A 158 -12.40 15.50 19.39
C ALA A 158 -13.23 14.21 19.43
N GLY A 159 -12.64 13.07 19.78
CA GLY A 159 -13.30 11.76 19.83
C GLY A 159 -13.20 10.94 18.55
N PHE A 160 -12.37 11.36 17.59
CA PHE A 160 -12.11 10.67 16.33
C PHE A 160 -10.73 10.02 16.42
N LEU A 161 -10.72 8.75 16.84
CA LEU A 161 -9.49 8.00 17.15
C LEU A 161 -8.96 7.24 15.93
N ASP A 162 -9.83 6.92 14.99
CA ASP A 162 -9.59 6.00 13.89
C ASP A 162 -10.24 6.47 12.58
N VAL A 163 -9.81 5.88 11.46
CA VAL A 163 -10.31 6.16 10.12
C VAL A 163 -11.82 5.92 10.05
N GLU A 164 -12.28 4.83 10.67
CA GLU A 164 -13.68 4.42 10.66
C GLU A 164 -14.62 5.47 11.26
N SER A 165 -14.15 6.24 12.24
CA SER A 165 -14.91 7.33 12.87
C SER A 165 -15.26 8.48 11.92
N LEU A 166 -14.55 8.61 10.79
CA LEU A 166 -14.87 9.61 9.75
C LEU A 166 -15.86 9.12 8.70
N ILE A 167 -16.09 7.82 8.59
CA ILE A 167 -16.95 7.25 7.54
C ILE A 167 -18.39 7.68 7.77
N GLY A 168 -19.01 8.24 6.72
CA GLY A 168 -20.43 8.60 6.73
C GLY A 168 -20.76 9.90 7.46
N LEU A 169 -19.77 10.73 7.80
CA LEU A 169 -20.03 12.10 8.22
C LEU A 169 -20.73 12.86 7.09
N ASP A 170 -21.90 13.41 7.40
CA ASP A 170 -22.59 14.33 6.51
C ASP A 170 -22.04 15.76 6.67
N ARG A 171 -22.55 16.68 5.85
CA ARG A 171 -22.15 18.09 5.89
C ARG A 171 -22.29 18.72 7.27
N ASP A 172 -23.33 18.36 8.01
CA ASP A 172 -23.56 18.87 9.37
C ASP A 172 -22.57 18.28 10.37
N GLY A 173 -22.21 17.01 10.23
CA GLY A 173 -21.16 16.32 10.97
C GLY A 173 -19.80 16.97 10.76
N ILE A 174 -19.42 17.21 9.50
CA ILE A 174 -18.18 17.90 9.13
C ILE A 174 -18.14 19.31 9.72
N LYS A 175 -19.24 20.07 9.63
CA LYS A 175 -19.33 21.42 10.20
C LYS A 175 -19.15 21.42 11.73
N LYS A 176 -19.82 20.51 12.45
CA LYS A 176 -19.65 20.37 13.91
C LYS A 176 -18.22 20.01 14.27
N LEU A 177 -17.60 19.11 13.49
CA LEU A 177 -16.21 18.72 13.71
C LEU A 177 -15.24 19.88 13.45
N ALA A 178 -15.48 20.68 12.40
CA ALA A 178 -14.73 21.89 12.09
C ALA A 178 -14.82 22.91 13.24
N GLU A 179 -16.02 23.14 13.78
CA GLU A 179 -16.24 24.04 14.91
C GLU A 179 -15.47 23.60 16.17
N LYS A 180 -15.43 22.28 16.42
CA LYS A 180 -14.76 21.68 17.58
C LYS A 180 -13.24 21.66 17.46
N THR A 181 -12.72 21.32 16.29
CA THR A 181 -11.28 21.11 16.04
C THR A 181 -10.56 22.36 15.53
N LYS A 182 -11.31 23.35 15.03
CA LYS A 182 -10.81 24.51 14.27
C LYS A 182 -10.04 24.12 13.01
N ILE A 183 -10.30 22.93 12.47
CA ILE A 183 -9.83 22.48 11.16
C ILE A 183 -10.86 22.89 10.11
N SER A 184 -10.42 23.25 8.91
CA SER A 184 -11.34 23.69 7.85
C SER A 184 -12.26 22.53 7.41
N GLU A 185 -13.53 22.86 7.12
CA GLU A 185 -14.49 21.89 6.59
C GLU A 185 -13.93 21.16 5.36
N LYS A 186 -13.30 21.89 4.43
CA LYS A 186 -12.67 21.31 3.23
C LYS A 186 -11.64 20.21 3.53
N LEU A 187 -10.82 20.40 4.58
CA LEU A 187 -9.78 19.42 4.91
C LEU A 187 -10.38 18.20 5.62
N LEU A 188 -11.39 18.41 6.46
CA LEU A 188 -12.12 17.32 7.10
C LEU A 188 -12.92 16.50 6.08
N ASP A 189 -13.50 17.15 5.08
CA ASP A 189 -14.21 16.53 3.96
C ASP A 189 -13.24 15.61 3.18
N LYS A 190 -12.06 16.13 2.81
CA LYS A 190 -11.00 15.33 2.17
C LYS A 190 -10.61 14.10 3.00
N TRP A 191 -10.46 14.24 4.31
CA TRP A 191 -10.13 13.10 5.18
C TRP A 191 -11.28 12.10 5.32
N ALA A 192 -12.53 12.54 5.26
CA ALA A 192 -13.68 11.65 5.23
C ALA A 192 -13.77 10.88 3.90
N GLU A 193 -13.47 11.53 2.78
CA GLU A 193 -13.34 10.91 1.45
C GLU A 193 -12.22 9.85 1.45
N HIS A 194 -11.06 10.16 2.02
CA HIS A 194 -9.99 9.18 2.19
C HIS A 194 -10.44 8.00 3.05
N ALA A 195 -11.12 8.27 4.17
CA ALA A 195 -11.63 7.24 5.06
C ALA A 195 -12.63 6.30 4.36
N ASP A 196 -13.48 6.84 3.48
CA ASP A 196 -14.38 6.02 2.67
C ASP A 196 -13.57 5.15 1.70
N LEU A 197 -12.64 5.73 0.93
CA LEU A 197 -11.82 4.98 -0.04
C LEU A 197 -10.97 3.88 0.60
N MET A 198 -10.43 4.12 1.80
CA MET A 198 -9.63 3.15 2.56
C MET A 198 -10.43 1.92 3.04
N ARG A 199 -11.75 1.89 2.85
CA ARG A 199 -12.57 0.68 3.06
C ARG A 199 -12.29 -0.39 2.00
N VAL A 200 -11.77 0.00 0.84
CA VAL A 200 -11.46 -0.88 -0.27
C VAL A 200 -10.15 -1.60 0.02
N ASP A 201 -10.18 -2.94 0.01
CA ASP A 201 -8.99 -3.73 0.27
C ASP A 201 -7.88 -3.42 -0.74
N GLY A 202 -6.70 -3.09 -0.24
CA GLY A 202 -5.57 -2.65 -1.04
C GLY A 202 -5.52 -1.16 -1.37
N VAL A 203 -6.50 -0.36 -0.94
CA VAL A 203 -6.42 1.11 -1.00
C VAL A 203 -5.92 1.63 0.34
N GLY A 204 -4.60 1.81 0.45
CA GLY A 204 -3.99 2.48 1.59
C GLY A 204 -4.13 4.02 1.53
N PRO A 205 -3.64 4.75 2.54
CA PRO A 205 -3.76 6.21 2.63
C PRO A 205 -3.22 6.95 1.40
N GLU A 206 -2.09 6.48 0.88
CA GLU A 206 -1.42 7.04 -0.29
C GLU A 206 -2.26 6.89 -1.57
N TYR A 207 -2.85 5.70 -1.79
CA TYR A 207 -3.74 5.50 -2.93
C TYR A 207 -5.11 6.17 -2.75
N ALA A 208 -5.59 6.35 -1.51
CA ALA A 208 -6.77 7.16 -1.24
C ALA A 208 -6.56 8.62 -1.63
N GLU A 209 -5.41 9.21 -1.30
CA GLU A 209 -5.00 10.56 -1.77
C GLU A 209 -4.94 10.61 -3.30
N VAL A 210 -4.32 9.62 -3.95
CA VAL A 210 -4.22 9.57 -5.43
C VAL A 210 -5.59 9.55 -6.08
N LEU A 211 -6.47 8.66 -5.62
CA LEU A 211 -7.83 8.55 -6.14
C LEU A 211 -8.60 9.87 -5.95
N ASN A 212 -8.50 10.48 -4.77
CA ASN A 212 -9.12 11.77 -4.47
C ASN A 212 -8.60 12.89 -5.39
N GLU A 213 -7.29 12.98 -5.60
CA GLU A 213 -6.66 13.99 -6.47
C GLU A 213 -7.05 13.81 -7.94
N ILE A 214 -7.37 12.59 -8.39
CA ILE A 214 -7.99 12.35 -9.70
C ILE A 214 -9.52 12.41 -9.64
N GLY A 215 -10.13 13.02 -8.63
CA GLY A 215 -11.57 13.21 -8.51
C GLY A 215 -12.35 11.90 -8.43
N ILE A 216 -11.84 10.94 -7.68
CA ILE A 216 -12.57 9.75 -7.21
C ILE A 216 -12.62 9.88 -5.71
N ASP A 217 -13.72 10.37 -5.17
CA ASP A 217 -13.82 10.79 -3.77
C ASP A 217 -14.49 9.77 -2.84
N SER A 218 -15.06 8.71 -3.40
CA SER A 218 -15.85 7.74 -2.65
C SER A 218 -15.76 6.33 -3.23
N VAL A 219 -16.03 5.33 -2.40
CA VAL A 219 -16.13 3.92 -2.81
C VAL A 219 -17.18 3.76 -3.90
N LYS A 220 -18.30 4.46 -3.77
CA LYS A 220 -19.39 4.44 -4.74
C LYS A 220 -18.94 4.96 -6.12
N GLU A 221 -18.14 6.02 -6.15
CA GLU A 221 -17.61 6.54 -7.40
C GLU A 221 -16.57 5.60 -8.00
N LEU A 222 -15.67 5.05 -7.17
CA LEU A 222 -14.66 4.07 -7.61
C LEU A 222 -15.32 2.85 -8.27
N ALA A 223 -16.39 2.30 -7.67
CA ALA A 223 -17.12 1.15 -8.19
C ALA A 223 -17.68 1.32 -9.62
N GLN A 224 -17.79 2.56 -10.10
CA GLN A 224 -18.34 2.90 -11.42
C GLN A 224 -17.26 3.26 -12.45
N ARG A 225 -15.99 3.27 -12.06
CA ARG A 225 -14.90 3.68 -12.96
C ARG A 225 -14.52 2.59 -13.95
N ASN A 226 -13.89 3.03 -15.04
CA ASN A 226 -13.20 2.14 -15.97
C ASN A 226 -11.72 2.02 -15.53
N PRO A 227 -11.18 0.80 -15.39
CA PRO A 227 -9.81 0.59 -14.91
C PRO A 227 -8.74 1.29 -15.77
N SER A 228 -8.79 1.14 -17.10
CA SER A 228 -7.81 1.73 -18.02
C SER A 228 -7.82 3.26 -17.96
N ASN A 229 -9.01 3.87 -18.01
CA ASN A 229 -9.14 5.33 -17.92
C ASN A 229 -8.67 5.86 -16.55
N THR A 230 -8.85 5.08 -15.48
CA THR A 230 -8.38 5.45 -14.15
C THR A 230 -6.86 5.44 -14.09
N LEU A 231 -6.23 4.38 -14.62
CA LEU A 231 -4.76 4.30 -14.71
C LEU A 231 -4.18 5.47 -15.50
N ASP A 232 -4.76 5.81 -16.64
CA ASP A 232 -4.30 6.93 -17.47
C ASP A 232 -4.34 8.26 -16.72
N ARG A 233 -5.37 8.47 -15.87
CA ARG A 233 -5.48 9.66 -15.02
C ARG A 233 -4.43 9.68 -13.91
N ILE A 234 -4.13 8.54 -13.29
CA ILE A 234 -3.07 8.42 -12.26
C ILE A 234 -1.70 8.68 -12.89
N VAL A 235 -1.40 8.10 -14.05
CA VAL A 235 -0.14 8.36 -14.78
C VAL A 235 -0.01 9.82 -15.21
N LYS A 236 -1.13 10.48 -15.53
CA LYS A 236 -1.13 11.92 -15.79
C LYS A 236 -0.85 12.71 -14.50
N LEU A 237 -1.46 12.35 -13.38
CA LEU A 237 -1.20 12.97 -12.07
C LEU A 237 0.28 12.85 -11.70
N ASP A 238 0.90 11.68 -11.90
CA ASP A 238 2.33 11.44 -11.65
C ASP A 238 3.23 12.43 -12.39
N LYS A 239 2.91 12.72 -13.67
CA LYS A 239 3.66 13.69 -14.47
C LYS A 239 3.51 15.12 -13.97
N GLU A 240 2.36 15.45 -13.37
CA GLU A 240 2.05 16.79 -12.86
C GLU A 240 2.52 16.98 -11.41
N LYS A 241 2.51 15.91 -10.61
CA LYS A 241 2.84 15.85 -9.18
C LYS A 241 3.53 14.51 -8.84
N PRO A 242 4.82 14.37 -9.17
CA PRO A 242 5.55 13.09 -9.05
C PRO A 242 5.77 12.60 -7.60
N ASP A 243 5.50 13.45 -6.60
CA ASP A 243 5.74 13.13 -5.18
C ASP A 243 4.46 12.75 -4.42
N VAL A 244 3.32 12.57 -5.10
CA VAL A 244 2.04 12.20 -4.44
C VAL A 244 2.07 10.74 -3.96
N PHE A 245 2.80 9.88 -4.67
CA PHE A 245 2.94 8.47 -4.33
C PHE A 245 4.29 7.94 -4.79
N ARG A 246 4.76 6.85 -4.18
CA ARG A 246 6.02 6.18 -4.41
C ARG A 246 6.07 5.48 -5.76
N LYS A 247 4.96 4.84 -6.16
CA LYS A 247 4.87 4.08 -7.42
C LYS A 247 3.42 3.99 -7.95
N PRO A 248 3.22 4.12 -9.28
CA PRO A 248 1.88 4.01 -9.85
C PRO A 248 1.29 2.62 -9.61
N PRO A 249 -0.01 2.51 -9.32
CA PRO A 249 -0.67 1.21 -9.22
C PRO A 249 -0.68 0.52 -10.58
N THR A 250 -0.78 -0.80 -10.57
CA THR A 250 -0.97 -1.58 -11.79
C THR A 250 -2.43 -1.55 -12.25
N LEU A 251 -2.67 -1.88 -13.52
CA LEU A 251 -4.04 -2.03 -14.03
C LEU A 251 -4.83 -3.06 -13.22
N GLN A 252 -4.21 -4.20 -12.89
CA GLN A 252 -4.84 -5.27 -12.11
C GLN A 252 -5.25 -4.78 -10.71
N MET A 253 -4.40 -3.99 -10.04
CA MET A 253 -4.74 -3.41 -8.75
C MET A 253 -6.01 -2.55 -8.85
N ILE A 254 -6.11 -1.70 -9.88
CA ILE A 254 -7.28 -0.85 -10.09
C ILE A 254 -8.53 -1.69 -10.39
N GLU A 255 -8.41 -2.75 -11.19
CA GLU A 255 -9.50 -3.69 -11.44
C GLU A 255 -9.98 -4.34 -10.14
N ASP A 256 -9.06 -4.82 -9.32
CA ASP A 256 -9.37 -5.44 -8.03
C ASP A 256 -10.03 -4.43 -7.08
N TRP A 257 -9.53 -3.18 -7.01
CA TRP A 257 -10.14 -2.11 -6.23
C TRP A 257 -11.57 -1.80 -6.66
N ILE A 258 -11.83 -1.74 -7.97
CA ILE A 258 -13.17 -1.49 -8.51
C ILE A 258 -14.12 -2.65 -8.17
N GLU A 259 -13.64 -3.90 -8.28
CA GLU A 259 -14.44 -5.07 -7.91
C GLU A 259 -14.70 -5.16 -6.40
N GLU A 260 -13.73 -4.81 -5.55
CA GLU A 260 -13.93 -4.71 -4.11
C GLU A 260 -14.90 -3.57 -3.77
N ALA A 261 -14.76 -2.40 -4.40
CA ALA A 261 -15.66 -1.28 -4.20
C ALA A 261 -17.13 -1.62 -4.52
N LYS A 262 -17.38 -2.45 -5.53
CA LYS A 262 -18.75 -2.94 -5.86
C LYS A 262 -19.36 -3.83 -4.77
N LYS A 263 -18.54 -4.46 -3.93
CA LYS A 263 -19.01 -5.34 -2.84
C LYS A 263 -19.34 -4.55 -1.56
N ILE A 264 -18.80 -3.34 -1.45
CA ILE A 264 -18.98 -2.47 -0.30
C ILE A 264 -20.28 -1.67 -0.48
N LYS A 265 -21.17 -1.76 0.53
CA LYS A 265 -22.45 -1.04 0.56
C LYS A 265 -22.33 0.33 1.21
#